data_AF-A0A4Q9JVR6-F1
#
_entry.id   AF-A0A4Q9JVR6-F1
#
_cell.length_a   1.000
_cell.length_b   1.000
_cell.length_c   1.000
_cell.angle_alpha   90.00
_cell.angle_beta   90.00
_cell.angle_gamma   90.00
#
_symmetry.space_group_name_H-M   'P 1'
#
loop_
_entity.id
_entity.type
_entity.pdbx_description
1 polymer ?
#
loop_
_entity_poly.entity_id
_entity_poly.type
_entity_poly.pdbx_seq_one_letter_code
_entity_poly.pdbx_strand_id
1 'polypeptide(L)' 'MLLWAIFVIIGAIYFGNMLFGQYSLDTMLSLEATKENLNKKILLLKEQNAKAQKEYFELKGLYPNEN' A
#
# COMPACT_ATOMS: atom_id res chain seq x y z
N MET A 1 5.89 -8.08 46.69
CA MET A 1 5.03 -8.40 45.52
C MET A 1 4.82 -7.20 44.59
N LEU A 2 4.39 -6.03 45.07
CA LEU A 2 4.17 -4.83 44.23
C LEU A 2 5.42 -4.37 43.44
N LEU A 3 6.60 -4.44 44.04
CA LEU A 3 7.88 -4.06 43.40
C LEU A 3 8.21 -4.90 42.16
N TRP A 4 7.93 -6.20 42.21
CA TRP A 4 8.10 -7.10 41.08
C TRP A 4 7.09 -6.83 39.96
N ALA A 5 5.85 -6.52 40.32
CA ALA A 5 4.83 -6.13 39.35
C ALA A 5 5.23 -4.84 38.60
N ILE A 6 5.78 -3.86 39.30
CA ILE A 6 6.29 -2.62 38.68
C ILE A 6 7.44 -2.92 37.72
N PHE A 7 8.38 -3.79 38.09
CA PHE A 7 9.47 -4.20 37.21
C PHE A 7 8.98 -4.89 35.93
N VAL A 8 7.98 -5.76 36.04
CA VAL A 8 7.38 -6.44 34.89
C VAL A 8 6.68 -5.44 33.97
N ILE A 9 5.95 -4.46 34.53
CA ILE A 9 5.28 -3.41 33.74
C ILE A 9 6.30 -2.56 32.99
N ILE A 10 7.38 -2.13 33.65
CA ILE A 10 8.44 -1.34 33.02
C ILE A 10 9.12 -2.15 31.91
N GLY A 11 9.40 -3.43 32.17
CA GLY A 11 9.96 -4.34 31.17
C GLY A 11 9.05 -4.47 29.95
N ALA A 12 7.74 -4.68 30.15
CA ALA A 12 6.78 -4.80 29.07
C ALA A 12 6.71 -3.51 28.21
N ILE A 13 6.76 -2.33 28.83
CA ILE A 13 6.77 -1.06 28.11
C ILE A 13 8.09 -0.89 27.34
N TYR A 14 9.24 -1.22 27.95
CA TYR A 14 10.55 -1.14 27.30
C TYR A 14 10.63 -2.07 26.09
N PHE A 15 10.27 -3.34 26.25
CA PHE A 15 10.28 -4.32 25.16
C PHE A 15 9.22 -4.01 24.10
N GLY A 16 8.04 -3.52 24.49
CA GLY A 16 7.01 -3.06 23.54
C GLY A 16 7.52 -1.92 22.66
N ASN A 17 8.14 -0.90 23.27
CA ASN A 17 8.76 0.20 22.53
C ASN A 17 10.00 -0.23 21.73
N MET A 18 10.77 -1.21 22.20
CA MET A 18 11.93 -1.72 21.46
C MET A 18 11.52 -2.55 20.23
N LEU A 19 10.52 -3.42 20.38
CA LEU A 19 10.08 -4.34 19.33
C LEU A 19 9.18 -3.65 18.30
N PHE A 20 8.34 -2.72 18.74
CA PHE A 20 7.34 -2.09 17.89
C PHE A 20 7.53 -0.56 17.77
N GLY A 21 8.17 0.10 18.73
CA GLY A 21 8.38 1.55 18.70
C GLY A 21 7.08 2.36 18.58
N GLN A 22 7.20 3.68 18.54
CA GLN A 22 6.07 4.54 18.11
C GLN A 22 5.81 4.42 16.60
N TYR A 23 6.82 3.99 15.85
CA TYR A 23 6.81 4.00 14.40
C TYR A 23 6.18 2.75 13.76
N SER A 24 5.98 1.61 14.45
CA SER A 24 5.40 0.43 13.79
C SER A 24 3.95 0.64 13.37
N LEU A 25 3.13 1.28 14.21
CA LEU A 25 1.74 1.58 13.86
C LEU A 25 1.68 2.63 12.73
N ASP A 26 2.44 3.72 12.85
CA ASP A 26 2.53 4.75 11.80
C ASP A 26 3.10 4.19 10.49
N THR A 27 4.06 3.28 10.57
CA THR A 27 4.60 2.58 9.39
C THR A 27 3.54 1.69 8.77
N MET A 28 2.76 0.95 9.58
CA MET A 28 1.67 0.11 9.08
C MET A 28 0.61 0.96 8.37
N LEU A 29 0.17 2.06 9.00
CA LEU A 29 -0.82 2.98 8.44
C LEU A 29 -0.30 3.66 7.16
N SER A 30 0.97 4.08 7.15
CA SER A 30 1.57 4.69 5.95
C SER A 30 1.74 3.68 4.81
N LEU A 31 2.03 2.41 5.12
CA LEU A 31 2.12 1.34 4.14
C LEU A 31 0.73 1.02 3.56
N GLU A 32 -0.31 1.01 4.39
CA GLU A 32 -1.69 0.84 3.96
C GLU A 32 -2.16 1.98 3.04
N ALA A 33 -1.91 3.23 3.43
CA ALA A 33 -2.20 4.40 2.60
C ALA A 33 -1.43 4.36 1.26
N THR A 34 -0.16 3.96 1.30
CA THR A 34 0.68 3.78 0.10
C THR A 34 0.12 2.71 -0.82
N LYS A 35 -0.31 1.57 -0.26
CA LYS A 35 -0.93 0.47 -1.00
C LYS A 35 -2.21 0.92 -1.68
N GLU A 36 -3.08 1.67 -0.99
CA GLU A 36 -4.30 2.22 -1.58
C GLU A 36 -4.00 3.15 -2.77
N ASN A 37 -3.01 4.04 -2.61
CA ASN A 37 -2.58 4.94 -3.68
C ASN A 37 -2.03 4.17 -4.89
N LEU A 38 -1.18 3.16 -4.67
CA LEU A 38 -0.67 2.32 -5.76
C LEU A 38 -1.80 1.59 -6.50
N ASN A 39 -2.80 1.07 -5.79
CA ASN A 39 -3.95 0.42 -6.42
C ASN A 39 -4.74 1.39 -7.32
N LYS A 40 -4.96 2.64 -6.86
CA LYS A 40 -5.59 3.68 -7.68
C LYS A 40 -4.77 3.98 -8.93
N LYS A 41 -3.44 4.09 -8.81
CA LYS A 41 -2.56 4.30 -9.95
C LYS A 41 -2.59 3.14 -10.95
N ILE A 42 -2.62 1.90 -10.47
CA ILE A 42 -2.74 0.73 -11.35
C ILE A 42 -4.04 0.79 -12.16
N LEU A 43 -5.16 1.16 -11.54
CA LEU A 43 -6.44 1.30 -12.24
C LEU A 43 -6.35 2.34 -13.37
N LEU A 44 -5.83 3.53 -13.05
CA LEU A 44 -5.66 4.62 -14.03
C LEU A 44 -4.72 4.23 -15.16
N LEU A 45 -3.60 3.57 -14.85
CA LEU A 45 -2.64 3.12 -15.87
C LEU A 45 -3.25 2.05 -16.77
N LYS A 46 -4.08 1.15 -16.25
CA LYS A 46 -4.80 0.17 -17.08
C LYS A 46 -5.76 0.85 -18.04
N GLU A 47 -6.50 1.86 -17.59
CA GLU A 47 -7.42 2.63 -18.44
C GLU A 47 -6.66 3.39 -19.53
N GLN A 48 -5.58 4.08 -19.16
CA GLN A 48 -4.72 4.79 -20.11
C GLN A 48 -4.07 3.83 -21.11
N ASN A 49 -3.64 2.66 -20.66
CA ASN A 49 -3.05 1.64 -21.53
C ASN A 49 -4.10 1.08 -22.52
N ALA A 50 -5.33 0.82 -22.07
CA ALA A 50 -6.41 0.40 -22.96
C ALA A 50 -6.72 1.46 -24.04
N LYS A 51 -6.76 2.74 -23.65
CA LYS A 51 -6.94 3.85 -24.59
C LYS A 51 -5.78 3.94 -25.60
N ALA A 52 -4.55 3.87 -25.12
CA ALA A 52 -3.36 3.93 -25.97
C ALA A 52 -3.27 2.72 -26.92
N GLN A 53 -3.67 1.53 -26.46
CA GLN A 53 -3.77 0.34 -27.30
C GLN A 53 -4.82 0.52 -28.39
N LYS A 54 -6.00 1.06 -28.05
CA LYS A 54 -7.04 1.37 -29.04
C LYS A 54 -6.52 2.32 -30.13
N GLU A 55 -5.94 3.45 -29.73
CA GLU A 55 -5.35 4.41 -30.68
C GLU A 55 -4.23 3.79 -31.52
N TYR A 56 -3.37 2.97 -30.91
CA TYR A 56 -2.32 2.24 -31.62
C TYR A 56 -2.91 1.29 -32.68
N PHE A 57 -3.95 0.53 -32.34
CA PHE A 57 -4.60 -0.38 -33.28
C PHE A 57 -5.34 0.35 -34.40
N GLU A 58 -5.99 1.49 -34.11
CA GLU A 58 -6.63 2.36 -35.12
C GLU A 58 -5.58 2.89 -36.11
N LEU A 59 -4.45 3.42 -35.61
CA LEU A 59 -3.35 3.91 -36.43
C LEU A 59 -2.70 2.81 -37.28
N LYS A 60 -2.68 1.57 -36.79
CA LYS A 60 -2.18 0.41 -37.53
C LYS A 60 -3.21 -0.21 -38.47
N GLY A 61 -4.46 0.26 -38.46
CA GLY A 61 -5.55 -0.30 -39.27
C GLY A 61 -5.89 -1.74 -38.88
N LEU A 62 -5.65 -2.13 -37.63
CA LEU A 62 -5.81 -3.50 -37.13
C LEU A 62 -7.18 -3.77 -36.48
N TYR A 63 -8.03 -2.74 -36.35
CA TYR A 63 -9.44 -2.98 -36.02
C TYR A 63 -10.14 -3.59 -37.24
N PRO A 64 -10.74 -4.79 -37.14
CA PRO A 64 -11.56 -5.30 -38.21
C PRO A 64 -12.72 -4.33 -38.38
N ASN A 65 -12.94 -3.85 -39.60
CA ASN A 65 -14.09 -3.03 -39.95
C ASN A 65 -15.34 -3.67 -39.35
N GLU A 66 -16.01 -2.95 -38.43
CA GLU A 66 -17.36 -3.30 -37.99
C GLU A 66 -18.29 -3.05 -39.19
N ASN A 67 -18.32 -4.02 -40.11
CA ASN A 67 -19.34 -4.13 -41.15
C ASN A 67 -20.56 -4.85 -40.59
#